data_AF-J0D6F4-F1
#
_entry.id   AF-J0D6F4-F1
#
_cell.length_a   1.000
_cell.length_b   1.000
_cell.length_c   1.000
_cell.angle_alpha   90.00
_cell.angle_beta   90.00
_cell.angle_gamma   90.00
#
_symmetry.space_group_name_H-M   'P 1'
#
loop_
_entity.id
_entity.type
_entity.pdbx_description
1 polymer ?
#
loop_
_entity_poly.entity_id
_entity_poly.type
_entity_poly.pdbx_seq_one_letter_code
_entity_poly.pdbx_strand_id
1 'polypeptide(L)' 'VLVWPRDGPTGLNISLDDLRRLRPGTFLNDTIIEFGLRYWISHLRRTKPEIAEGIHVFSSFFYKKL' A
#
# COMPACT_ATOMS: atom_id res chain seq x y z
N VAL A 1 -15.32 5.25 5.17
CA VAL A 1 -14.00 4.59 5.24
C VAL A 1 -13.99 3.53 4.14
N LEU A 2 -12.97 3.54 3.29
CA LEU A 2 -12.73 2.52 2.27
C LEU A 2 -11.84 1.43 2.88
N VAL A 3 -12.17 0.16 2.66
CA VAL A 3 -11.32 -0.97 3.09
C VAL A 3 -10.76 -1.66 1.85
N TRP A 4 -9.44 -1.82 1.77
CA TRP A 4 -8.79 -2.47 0.62
C TRP A 4 -7.66 -3.43 1.02
N PRO A 5 -7.58 -4.65 0.45
CA PRO A 5 -8.60 -5.27 -0.40
C PRO A 5 -9.85 -5.62 0.41
N ARG A 6 -11.03 -5.58 -0.21
CA ARG A 6 -12.31 -5.82 0.47
C ARG A 6 -12.41 -7.20 1.12
N ASP A 7 -11.81 -8.21 0.50
CA ASP A 7 -11.95 -9.62 0.89
C ASP A 7 -10.63 -10.24 1.41
N GLY A 8 -9.71 -9.41 1.90
CA GLY A 8 -8.41 -9.87 2.40
C GLY A 8 -8.28 -9.81 3.92
N PRO A 9 -7.54 -10.74 4.55
CA PRO A 9 -7.31 -10.75 6.00
C PRO A 9 -6.50 -9.55 6.52
N THR A 10 -5.98 -8.70 5.62
CA THR A 10 -5.14 -7.54 5.94
C THR A 10 -5.65 -6.28 5.25
N GLY A 11 -6.96 -6.05 5.26
CA GLY A 11 -7.57 -4.84 4.69
C GLY A 11 -7.03 -3.56 5.34
N LEU A 12 -6.56 -2.62 4.51
CA LEU A 12 -6.19 -1.27 4.91
C LEU A 12 -7.44 -0.39 4.99
N ASN A 13 -7.59 0.32 6.10
CA ASN A 13 -8.63 1.34 6.27
C ASN A 13 -8.13 2.67 5.72
N ILE A 14 -8.78 3.16 4.66
CA ILE A 14 -8.48 4.43 4.02
C ILE A 14 -9.62 5.40 4.34
N SER A 15 -9.28 6.48 5.02
CA SER A 15 -10.15 7.58 5.41
C SER A 15 -10.07 8.76 4.43
N LEU A 16 -10.95 9.75 4.62
CA LEU A 16 -10.86 11.02 3.88
C LEU A 16 -9.60 11.82 4.25
N ASP A 17 -9.07 11.66 5.46
CA ASP A 17 -7.83 12.32 5.86
C ASP A 17 -6.61 11.76 5.13
N ASP A 18 -6.59 10.46 4.87
CA ASP A 18 -5.57 9.83 4.04
C ASP A 18 -5.58 10.41 2.62
N LEU A 19 -6.77 10.64 2.04
CA LEU A 19 -6.91 11.29 0.74
C LEU A 19 -6.40 12.73 0.73
N ARG A 20 -6.56 13.48 1.83
CA ARG A 20 -6.04 14.85 1.92
C ARG A 20 -4.51 14.92 1.84
N ARG A 21 -3.82 13.85 2.25
CA ARG A 21 -2.35 13.71 2.17
C ARG A 21 -1.81 13.50 0.75
N LEU A 22 -2.68 13.34 -0.25
CA LEU A 22 -2.31 13.29 -1.67
C LEU A 22 -2.21 14.69 -2.30
N ARG A 23 -2.53 15.76 -1.57
CA ARG A 23 -2.48 17.12 -2.13
C ARG A 23 -1.03 17.60 -2.31
N PRO A 24 -0.76 18.46 -3.31
CA PRO A 24 0.55 19.07 -3.48
C PRO A 24 1.03 19.77 -2.20
N GLY A 25 2.32 19.63 -1.90
CA GLY A 25 2.94 20.24 -0.71
C GLY A 25 2.67 19.51 0.61
N THR A 26 1.98 18.36 0.60
CA THR A 26 1.79 17.52 1.79
C THR A 26 2.63 16.25 1.73
N PHE A 27 3.09 15.78 2.89
CA PHE A 27 3.72 14.46 3.01
C PHE A 27 2.68 13.36 2.96
N LEU A 28 2.98 12.27 2.25
CA LEU A 28 2.23 11.03 2.32
C LEU A 28 2.29 10.44 3.73
N ASN A 29 1.24 9.75 4.15
CA ASN A 29 1.24 9.02 5.40
C ASN A 29 1.47 7.51 5.18
N ASP A 30 1.72 6.80 6.27
CA ASP A 30 2.03 5.37 6.24
C ASP A 30 0.94 4.55 5.54
N THR A 31 -0.34 4.90 5.74
CA THR A 31 -1.50 4.23 5.11
C THR A 31 -1.48 4.33 3.59
N ILE A 32 -1.26 5.52 3.04
CA ILE A 32 -1.23 5.75 1.58
C ILE A 32 -0.02 5.08 0.95
N ILE A 33 1.15 5.14 1.60
CA ILE A 33 2.36 4.48 1.14
C ILE A 33 2.13 2.96 1.09
N GLU A 34 1.60 2.38 2.16
CA GLU A 34 1.34 0.94 2.22
C GLU A 34 0.30 0.50 1.18
N PHE A 35 -0.76 1.29 0.98
CA PHE A 35 -1.74 1.05 -0.07
C PHE A 35 -1.08 1.05 -1.46
N GLY A 36 -0.29 2.07 -1.80
CA GLY A 36 0.35 2.19 -3.11
C GLY A 36 1.29 1.02 -3.42
N LEU A 37 2.10 0.63 -2.44
CA LEU A 37 3.00 -0.51 -2.56
C LEU A 37 2.25 -1.82 -2.81
N ARG A 38 1.20 -2.09 -2.04
CA ARG A 38 0.37 -3.29 -2.21
C ARG A 38 -0.40 -3.27 -3.53
N TYR A 39 -0.85 -2.10 -3.98
CA TYR A 39 -1.51 -1.95 -5.27
C TYR A 39 -0.55 -2.28 -6.42
N TRP A 40 0.68 -1.74 -6.38
CA TRP A 40 1.69 -2.02 -7.41
C TRP A 40 2.12 -3.47 -7.46
N ILE A 41 2.40 -4.12 -6.33
CA ILE A 41 2.74 -5.55 -6.35
C ILE A 41 1.57 -6.39 -6.86
N SER A 42 0.32 -6.03 -6.52
CA SER A 42 -0.87 -6.72 -7.03
C SER A 42 -1.05 -6.53 -8.53
N HIS A 43 -0.76 -5.33 -9.05
CA HIS A 43 -0.76 -5.07 -10.48
C HIS A 43 0.34 -5.85 -11.20
N LEU A 44 1.55 -5.86 -10.64
CA LEU A 44 2.68 -6.60 -11.19
C LEU A 44 2.43 -8.09 -11.23
N ARG A 45 1.83 -8.68 -10.18
CA ARG A 45 1.41 -10.09 -10.18
C ARG A 45 0.43 -10.43 -11.31
N ARG A 46 -0.38 -9.47 -11.76
CA ARG A 46 -1.34 -9.66 -12.85
C ARG A 46 -0.71 -9.47 -14.24
N THR A 47 0.29 -8.61 -14.37
CA THR A 47 0.88 -8.25 -15.67
C THR A 47 2.19 -8.96 -15.97
N LYS A 48 3.00 -9.27 -14.94
CA LYS A 48 4.33 -9.88 -15.01
C LYS A 48 4.59 -10.74 -13.76
N PRO A 49 3.91 -11.90 -13.63
CA PRO A 49 4.01 -12.74 -12.43
C PRO A 49 5.44 -13.19 -12.12
N GLU A 50 6.25 -13.48 -13.14
CA GLU A 50 7.65 -13.90 -12.98
C GLU A 50 8.53 -12.84 -12.31
N ILE A 51 8.27 -11.56 -12.56
CA ILE A 51 8.99 -10.46 -11.88
C ILE A 51 8.46 -10.31 -10.46
N ALA A 52 7.15 -10.43 -10.28
CA ALA A 52 6.52 -10.25 -8.98
C ALA A 52 6.93 -11.31 -7.95
N GLU A 53 7.26 -12.52 -8.37
CA GLU A 53 7.79 -13.57 -7.48
C GLU A 53 9.15 -13.21 -6.88
N GLY A 54 9.98 -12.44 -7.59
CA GLY A 54 11.28 -11.97 -7.10
C GLY A 54 11.22 -10.76 -6.16
N ILE A 55 10.02 -10.21 -5.89
CA ILE A 55 9.86 -8.96 -5.14
C ILE A 55 9.12 -9.24 -3.83
N HIS A 56 9.78 -8.95 -2.71
CA HIS A 56 9.17 -8.91 -1.39
C HIS A 56 9.05 -7.46 -0.91
N VAL A 57 7.85 -7.06 -0.49
CA VAL A 57 7.60 -5.71 0.04
C VAL A 57 7.25 -5.82 1.52
N PHE A 58 8.10 -5.22 2.35
CA PHE A 58 7.84 -5.08 3.78
C PHE A 58 6.92 -3.89 4.07
N SER A 59 6.17 -3.94 5.18
CA SER A 59 5.42 -2.78 5.65
C SER A 59 6.36 -1.68 6.14
N SER A 60 5.88 -0.43 6.14
CA SER A 60 6.64 0.74 6.63
C SER A 60 7.01 0.64 8.12
N PHE A 61 6.37 -0.26 8.88
CA PHE A 61 6.69 -0.54 10.27
C PHE A 61 7.90 -1.47 10.45
N PHE A 62 8.32 -2.20 9.41
CA PHE A 62 9.45 -3.12 9.49
C PHE A 62 10.75 -2.38 9.85
N TYR A 63 11.05 -1.30 9.13
CA TYR A 63 12.28 -0.53 9.36
C TYR A 63 12.31 0.17 10.71
N LYS A 64 11.15 0.60 11.23
CA LYS A 64 11.06 1.26 12.55
C LYS A 64 11.39 0.31 13.73
N LYS A 65 11.45 -1.01 13.49
CA LYS A 65 11.70 -2.05 14.49
C LYS A 65 13.08 -2.70 14.37
N LEU A 66 13.89 -2.29 13.40
CA LEU A 66 15.30 -2.65 13.25
C LEU A 66 16.18 -1.74 14.13
#